data_AF-A0A8J7UR84-F1
#
_entry.id   AF-A0A8J7UR84-F1
#
_cell.length_a   1.000
_cell.length_b   1.000
_cell.length_c   1.000
_cell.angle_alpha   90.00
_cell.angle_beta   90.00
_cell.angle_gamma   90.00
#
_symmetry.space_group_name_H-M   'P 1'
#
loop_
_entity.id
_entity.type
_entity.pdbx_description
1 polymer ?
#
loop_
_entity_poly.entity_id
_entity_poly.type
_entity_poly.pdbx_seq_one_letter_code
_entity_poly.pdbx_strand_id
1 'polypeptide(L)'
;MREEPFTCTFCGKCCMGFGRYITIIKRTGPQEYRCQETITRQEFTAKVEAEYLPFFGRPSVQWSRPTACPFLREDSGRYICTIYSYRPDFCRDYVCARMRVLKDGEIAGELKGRRTLKTDDRRLQRVWDDEIGPLSLPDPEWEVEADRILSGAGYETVWYRQQED
;
A
#
# COMPACT_ATOMS: atom_id res chain seq x y z
N MET A 1 11.29 12.67 13.29
CA MET A 1 11.19 11.60 12.27
C MET A 1 11.01 10.24 12.92
N ARG A 2 9.82 9.63 12.78
CA ARG A 2 9.58 8.24 13.21
C ARG A 2 9.73 7.33 11.99
N GLU A 3 10.47 6.23 12.13
CA GLU A 3 10.71 5.27 11.05
C GLU A 3 10.23 3.86 11.43
N GLU A 4 9.56 3.18 10.49
CA GLU A 4 8.96 1.86 10.73
C GLU A 4 8.97 1.00 9.45
N PRO A 5 8.90 -0.34 9.57
CA PRO A 5 8.60 -1.20 8.43
C PRO A 5 7.22 -0.88 7.85
N PHE A 6 7.08 -0.99 6.53
CA PHE A 6 5.79 -0.77 5.88
C PHE A 6 4.72 -1.76 6.38
N THR A 7 3.59 -1.22 6.82
CA THR A 7 2.42 -2.01 7.21
C THR A 7 1.18 -1.62 6.39
N CYS A 8 0.52 -2.62 5.82
CA CYS A 8 -0.72 -2.46 5.07
C CYS A 8 -1.85 -1.92 5.97
N THR A 9 -2.58 -0.92 5.48
CA THR A 9 -3.77 -0.35 6.16
C THR A 9 -5.08 -0.69 5.49
N PHE A 10 -5.11 -1.75 4.68
CA PHE A 10 -6.32 -2.16 3.97
C PHE A 10 -6.88 -1.07 3.03
N CYS A 11 -6.01 -0.19 2.51
CA CYS A 11 -6.41 0.88 1.59
C CYS A 11 -6.66 0.43 0.14
N GLY A 12 -6.30 -0.81 -0.20
CA GLY A 12 -6.49 -1.40 -1.53
C GLY A 12 -5.60 -0.85 -2.64
N LYS A 13 -4.78 0.19 -2.38
CA LYS A 13 -3.98 0.89 -3.41
C LYS A 13 -3.01 -0.03 -4.15
N CYS A 14 -2.36 -0.95 -3.45
CA CYS A 14 -1.54 -1.98 -4.08
C CYS A 14 -2.41 -2.97 -4.86
N CYS A 15 -3.43 -3.55 -4.24
CA CYS A 15 -4.20 -4.65 -4.82
C CYS A 15 -5.11 -4.27 -5.99
N MET A 16 -5.57 -3.01 -6.09
CA MET A 16 -6.56 -2.57 -7.09
C MET A 16 -6.07 -2.62 -8.55
N GLY A 17 -4.75 -2.56 -8.77
CA GLY A 17 -4.14 -2.70 -10.10
C GLY A 17 -3.46 -4.04 -10.35
N PHE A 18 -3.27 -4.85 -9.31
CA PHE A 18 -2.41 -6.03 -9.35
C PHE A 18 -3.00 -7.24 -10.07
N GLY A 19 -4.29 -7.21 -10.42
CA GLY A 19 -4.90 -8.24 -11.26
C GLY A 19 -4.27 -8.33 -12.66
N ARG A 20 -3.55 -7.28 -13.10
CA ARG A 20 -2.76 -7.30 -14.33
C ARG A 20 -1.46 -8.11 -14.24
N TYR A 21 -0.96 -8.30 -13.01
CA TYR A 21 0.29 -9.01 -12.75
C TYR A 21 0.05 -10.43 -12.26
N ILE A 22 -1.09 -10.71 -11.63
CA ILE A 22 -1.39 -12.03 -11.06
C ILE A 22 -2.43 -12.76 -11.88
N THR A 23 -2.05 -13.90 -12.44
CA THR A 23 -2.96 -14.85 -13.09
C THR A 23 -3.11 -16.10 -12.24
N ILE A 24 -4.35 -16.52 -11.93
CA ILE A 24 -4.63 -17.83 -11.35
C ILE A 24 -4.63 -18.86 -12.48
N ILE A 25 -3.70 -19.81 -12.44
CA ILE A 25 -3.60 -20.90 -13.43
C ILE A 25 -4.62 -21.98 -13.10
N LYS A 26 -4.61 -22.47 -11.85
CA LYS A 26 -5.53 -23.51 -11.39
C LYS A 26 -5.64 -23.52 -9.87
N ARG A 27 -6.77 -24.02 -9.39
CA ARG A 27 -6.95 -24.41 -7.99
C ARG A 27 -6.29 -25.77 -7.75
N THR A 28 -5.43 -25.87 -6.74
CA THR A 28 -4.70 -27.11 -6.38
C THR A 28 -5.22 -27.76 -5.11
N GLY A 29 -6.03 -27.04 -4.32
CA GLY A 29 -6.66 -27.56 -3.11
C GLY A 29 -7.84 -26.70 -2.67
N PRO A 30 -8.46 -26.98 -1.51
CA PRO A 30 -9.63 -26.23 -1.02
C PRO A 30 -9.36 -24.73 -0.88
N GLN A 31 -8.14 -24.33 -0.55
CA GLN A 31 -7.75 -22.92 -0.32
C GLN A 31 -6.53 -22.52 -1.14
N GLU A 32 -6.02 -23.41 -1.99
CA GLU A 32 -4.72 -23.27 -2.65
C GLU A 32 -4.86 -23.08 -4.14
N TYR A 33 -4.08 -22.14 -4.67
CA TYR A 33 -4.11 -21.70 -6.05
C TYR A 33 -2.69 -21.60 -6.57
N ARG A 34 -2.41 -22.28 -7.70
CA ARG A 34 -1.21 -22.06 -8.47
C ARG A 34 -1.40 -20.81 -9.33
N CYS A 35 -0.50 -19.86 -9.17
CA CYS A 35 -0.56 -18.56 -9.83
C CYS A 35 0.72 -18.32 -10.62
N GLN A 36 0.67 -17.35 -11.53
CA GLN A 36 1.81 -16.87 -12.28
C GLN A 36 1.83 -15.34 -12.27
N GLU A 37 3.03 -14.79 -12.06
CA GLU A 37 3.32 -13.39 -12.32
C GLU A 37 3.46 -13.15 -13.83
N THR A 38 2.82 -12.11 -14.35
CA THR A 38 2.57 -11.96 -15.80
C THR A 38 3.79 -11.47 -16.59
N ILE A 39 4.72 -10.73 -15.95
CA ILE A 39 5.92 -10.16 -16.60
C ILE A 39 7.03 -11.22 -16.68
N THR A 40 7.49 -11.69 -15.52
CA THR A 40 8.59 -12.64 -15.32
C THR A 40 8.20 -14.08 -15.57
N ARG A 41 6.88 -14.37 -15.62
CA ARG A 41 6.32 -15.73 -15.71
C ARG A 41 6.64 -16.62 -14.51
N GLN A 42 7.19 -16.06 -13.44
CA GLN A 42 7.46 -16.78 -12.20
C GLN A 42 6.15 -17.29 -11.60
N GLU A 43 6.13 -18.57 -11.24
CA GLU A 43 4.99 -19.18 -10.59
C GLU A 43 5.11 -19.09 -9.08
N PHE A 44 3.96 -18.99 -8.41
CA PHE A 44 3.87 -19.03 -6.96
C PHE A 44 2.59 -19.72 -6.52
N THR A 45 2.62 -20.25 -5.29
CA THR A 45 1.44 -20.83 -4.65
C THR A 45 0.84 -19.81 -3.71
N ALA A 46 -0.43 -19.47 -3.94
CA ALA A 46 -1.21 -18.63 -3.06
C ALA A 46 -2.16 -19.52 -2.25
N LYS A 47 -2.19 -19.30 -0.93
CA LYS A 47 -3.16 -19.93 -0.04
C LYS A 47 -4.04 -18.85 0.58
N VAL A 48 -5.35 -19.00 0.36
CA VAL A 48 -6.36 -18.15 1.02
C VAL A 48 -6.34 -18.46 2.50
N GLU A 49 -6.19 -17.44 3.32
CA GLU A 49 -6.17 -17.59 4.78
C GLU A 49 -7.57 -17.97 5.27
N ALA A 50 -7.63 -18.88 6.24
CA ALA A 50 -8.86 -19.57 6.63
C ALA A 50 -9.96 -18.60 7.08
N GLU A 51 -9.58 -17.53 7.79
CA GLU A 51 -10.49 -16.46 8.23
C GLU A 51 -11.16 -15.72 7.05
N TYR A 52 -10.53 -15.70 5.87
CA TYR A 52 -11.03 -15.01 4.70
C TYR A 52 -11.76 -15.91 3.70
N LEU A 53 -11.84 -17.22 3.94
CA LEU A 53 -12.59 -18.13 3.07
C LEU A 53 -14.05 -17.74 2.86
N PRO A 54 -14.82 -17.29 3.88
CA PRO A 54 -16.19 -16.85 3.67
C PRO A 54 -16.29 -15.68 2.69
N PHE A 55 -15.31 -14.77 2.73
CA PHE A 55 -15.20 -13.63 1.82
C PHE A 55 -14.69 -14.01 0.43
N PHE A 56 -14.09 -15.19 0.26
CA PHE A 56 -13.62 -15.62 -1.05
C PHE A 56 -14.80 -15.90 -2.02
N GLY A 57 -16.02 -16.07 -1.49
CA GLY A 57 -17.30 -16.11 -2.21
C GLY A 57 -17.81 -14.73 -2.65
N ARG A 58 -18.90 -14.73 -3.44
CA ARG A 58 -19.46 -13.54 -4.11
C ARG A 58 -20.12 -12.56 -3.12
N PRO A 59 -20.21 -11.24 -3.43
CA PRO A 59 -19.64 -10.53 -4.57
C PRO A 59 -18.15 -10.19 -4.38
N SER A 60 -17.43 -9.95 -5.48
CA SER A 60 -16.01 -9.62 -5.43
C SER A 60 -15.69 -8.27 -6.06
N VAL A 61 -14.63 -7.61 -5.58
CA VAL A 61 -14.10 -6.34 -6.12
C VAL A 61 -13.84 -6.43 -7.61
N GLN A 62 -13.47 -7.61 -8.12
CA GLN A 62 -13.18 -7.81 -9.54
C GLN A 62 -14.41 -7.60 -10.45
N TRP A 63 -15.63 -7.67 -9.92
CA TRP A 63 -16.85 -7.46 -10.72
C TRP A 63 -17.03 -6.01 -11.16
N SER A 64 -16.69 -5.06 -10.29
CA SER A 64 -16.70 -3.63 -10.61
C SER A 64 -15.34 -3.14 -11.10
N ARG A 65 -14.25 -3.85 -10.76
CA ARG A 65 -12.87 -3.51 -11.13
C ARG A 65 -12.11 -4.73 -11.64
N PRO A 66 -12.25 -5.08 -12.94
CA PRO A 66 -11.62 -6.28 -13.50
C PRO A 66 -10.09 -6.36 -13.35
N THR A 67 -9.43 -5.22 -13.13
CA THR A 67 -7.97 -5.14 -12.93
C THR A 67 -7.53 -5.36 -11.48
N ALA A 68 -8.46 -5.51 -10.54
CA ALA A 68 -8.14 -5.79 -9.15
C ALA A 68 -7.53 -7.19 -9.00
N CYS A 69 -6.60 -7.34 -8.06
CA CYS A 69 -5.99 -8.62 -7.70
C CYS A 69 -7.09 -9.67 -7.43
N PRO A 70 -7.00 -10.90 -7.96
CA PRO A 70 -8.04 -11.92 -7.79
C PRO A 70 -8.27 -12.33 -6.32
N PHE A 71 -7.29 -12.07 -5.45
CA PHE A 71 -7.34 -12.31 -4.01
C PHE A 71 -7.76 -11.08 -3.18
N LEU A 72 -8.19 -10.00 -3.84
CA LEU A 72 -8.69 -8.80 -3.16
C LEU A 72 -10.17 -8.95 -2.83
N ARG A 73 -10.53 -8.66 -1.58
CA ARG A 73 -11.91 -8.52 -1.11
C ARG A 73 -12.13 -7.15 -0.49
N GLU A 74 -13.39 -6.75 -0.41
CA GLU A 74 -13.82 -5.54 0.28
C GLU A 74 -14.75 -5.94 1.41
N ASP A 75 -14.52 -5.36 2.59
CA ASP A 75 -15.39 -5.49 3.74
C ASP A 75 -15.49 -4.12 4.42
N SER A 76 -16.71 -3.59 4.51
CA SER A 76 -17.00 -2.35 5.25
C SER A 76 -16.09 -1.17 4.88
N GLY A 77 -15.78 -1.03 3.57
CA GLY A 77 -14.90 0.02 3.04
C GLY A 77 -13.39 -0.25 3.18
N ARG A 78 -13.00 -1.39 3.75
CA ARG A 78 -11.62 -1.86 3.84
C ARG A 78 -11.33 -2.91 2.77
N TYR A 79 -10.14 -2.87 2.20
CA TYR A 79 -9.69 -3.81 1.18
C TYR A 79 -8.74 -4.84 1.75
N ILE A 80 -9.20 -6.08 1.79
CA ILE A 80 -8.54 -7.22 2.42
C ILE A 80 -7.80 -8.03 1.34
N CYS A 81 -6.51 -8.27 1.57
CA CYS A 81 -5.76 -9.26 0.81
C CYS A 81 -5.95 -10.62 1.48
N THR A 82 -6.67 -11.54 0.83
CA THR A 82 -7.02 -12.83 1.45
C THR A 82 -5.86 -13.82 1.48
N ILE A 83 -4.68 -13.42 1.00
CA ILE A 83 -3.46 -14.23 0.92
C ILE A 83 -2.27 -13.49 1.54
N TYR A 84 -2.50 -12.54 2.46
CA TYR A 84 -1.49 -11.62 2.98
C TYR A 84 -0.20 -12.34 3.41
N SER A 85 -0.34 -13.44 4.14
CA SER A 85 0.79 -14.26 4.60
C SER A 85 1.49 -15.04 3.46
N TYR A 86 0.76 -15.32 2.39
CA TYR A 86 1.20 -16.10 1.21
C TYR A 86 1.43 -15.24 -0.04
N ARG A 87 1.57 -13.92 0.13
CA ARG A 87 1.86 -13.01 -0.97
C ARG A 87 3.23 -13.32 -1.58
N PRO A 88 3.35 -13.27 -2.92
CA PRO A 88 4.64 -13.36 -3.59
C PRO A 88 5.51 -12.14 -3.27
N ASP A 89 6.82 -12.24 -3.49
CA ASP A 89 7.80 -11.24 -3.05
C ASP A 89 7.52 -9.85 -3.62
N PHE A 90 7.20 -9.74 -4.92
CA PHE A 90 6.85 -8.44 -5.51
C PHE A 90 5.63 -7.76 -4.85
N CYS A 91 4.72 -8.52 -4.22
CA CYS A 91 3.62 -7.95 -3.45
C CYS A 91 4.07 -7.52 -2.04
N ARG A 92 5.05 -8.20 -1.45
CA ARG A 92 5.63 -7.86 -0.14
C ARG A 92 6.48 -6.59 -0.24
N ASP A 93 7.20 -6.45 -1.34
CA ASP A 93 8.10 -5.33 -1.59
C ASP A 93 7.35 -4.04 -1.96
N TYR A 94 6.08 -4.16 -2.36
CA TYR A 94 5.29 -3.02 -2.78
C TYR A 94 4.88 -2.14 -1.59
N VAL A 95 5.48 -0.95 -1.53
CA VAL A 95 5.18 0.09 -0.54
C VAL A 95 4.23 1.11 -1.14
N CYS A 96 2.97 1.13 -0.69
CA CYS A 96 1.96 2.01 -1.28
C CYS A 96 2.11 3.48 -0.85
N ALA A 97 2.86 3.78 0.21
CA ALA A 97 3.17 5.11 0.70
C ALA A 97 4.57 5.10 1.32
N ARG A 98 5.42 6.09 0.99
CA ARG A 98 6.76 6.25 1.60
C ARG A 98 6.71 6.91 2.97
N MET A 99 5.70 7.76 3.19
CA MET A 99 5.46 8.44 4.46
C MET A 99 3.95 8.56 4.70
N ARG A 100 3.52 8.48 5.95
CA ARG A 100 2.22 8.98 6.40
C ARG A 100 2.40 10.21 7.27
N VAL A 101 1.51 11.18 7.07
CA VAL A 101 1.39 12.38 7.89
C VAL A 101 0.17 12.19 8.78
N LEU A 102 0.36 12.33 10.08
CA LEU A 102 -0.68 12.20 11.09
C LEU A 102 -1.01 13.57 11.69
N LYS A 103 -2.27 13.73 12.08
CA LYS A 103 -2.77 14.88 12.84
C LYS A 103 -3.67 14.35 13.94
N ASP A 104 -3.32 14.61 15.19
CA ASP A 104 -4.04 14.10 16.36
C ASP A 104 -4.21 12.56 16.32
N GLY A 105 -3.19 11.85 15.83
CA GLY A 105 -3.18 10.38 15.69
C GLY A 105 -3.89 9.82 14.43
N GLU A 106 -4.63 10.65 13.69
CA GLU A 106 -5.34 10.25 12.47
C GLU A 106 -4.54 10.54 11.20
N ILE A 107 -4.74 9.75 10.14
CA ILE A 107 -4.04 9.96 8.87
C ILE A 107 -4.56 11.25 8.19
N ALA A 108 -3.73 12.28 8.15
CA ALA A 108 -3.99 13.53 7.43
C ALA A 108 -3.47 13.49 5.99
N GLY A 109 -2.42 12.73 5.71
CA GLY A 109 -1.83 12.65 4.37
C GLY A 109 -0.90 11.48 4.15
N GLU A 110 -0.56 11.25 2.88
CA GLU A 110 0.34 10.18 2.46
C GLU A 110 1.30 10.69 1.38
N LEU A 111 2.59 10.40 1.53
CA LEU A 111 3.57 10.60 0.48
C LEU A 111 3.58 9.40 -0.46
N LYS A 112 3.25 9.64 -1.73
CA LYS A 112 3.30 8.68 -2.84
C LYS A 112 4.51 8.95 -3.71
N GLY A 113 5.10 7.87 -4.22
CA GLY A 113 6.26 7.95 -5.09
C GLY A 113 7.37 8.76 -4.44
N ARG A 114 8.04 9.62 -5.21
CA ARG A 114 9.19 10.39 -4.72
C ARG A 114 8.78 11.61 -3.89
N ARG A 115 7.85 12.45 -4.37
CA ARG A 115 7.53 13.77 -3.79
C ARG A 115 6.05 14.17 -3.90
N THR A 116 5.15 13.21 -4.14
CA THR A 116 3.73 13.51 -4.34
C THR A 116 2.94 13.32 -3.06
N LEU A 117 2.51 14.41 -2.43
CA LEU A 117 1.58 14.34 -1.31
C LEU A 117 0.16 14.07 -1.81
N LYS A 118 -0.54 13.16 -1.13
CA LYS A 118 -1.98 12.99 -1.22
C LYS A 118 -2.60 13.35 0.13
N THR A 119 -3.44 14.37 0.16
CA THR A 119 -4.16 14.80 1.36
C THR A 119 -5.47 15.51 0.98
N ASP A 120 -6.46 15.44 1.86
CA ASP A 120 -7.65 16.31 1.82
C ASP A 120 -7.55 17.45 2.87
N ASP A 121 -6.50 17.46 3.72
CA ASP A 121 -6.24 18.53 4.68
C ASP A 121 -5.62 19.75 3.95
N ARG A 122 -6.41 20.82 3.85
CA ARG A 122 -6.02 22.06 3.16
C ARG A 122 -4.87 22.81 3.81
N ARG A 123 -4.63 22.63 5.12
CA ARG A 123 -3.47 23.23 5.79
C ARG A 123 -2.23 22.41 5.45
N LEU A 124 -2.32 21.09 5.49
CA LEU A 124 -1.22 20.21 5.11
C LEU A 124 -0.83 20.44 3.64
N GLN A 125 -1.82 20.54 2.74
CA GLN A 125 -1.57 20.82 1.33
C GLN A 125 -0.82 22.15 1.13
N ARG A 126 -1.18 23.21 1.86
CA ARG A 126 -0.49 24.51 1.79
C ARG A 126 0.95 24.45 2.28
N VAL A 127 1.19 23.86 3.46
CA VAL A 127 2.56 23.66 3.98
C VAL A 127 3.40 22.88 2.97
N TRP A 128 2.80 21.87 2.33
CA TRP A 128 3.49 21.11 1.30
C TRP A 128 3.86 21.96 0.08
N ASP A 129 2.90 22.67 -0.49
CA ASP A 129 3.11 23.43 -1.73
C ASP A 129 4.03 24.64 -1.52
N ASP A 130 3.96 25.29 -0.36
CA ASP A 130 4.69 26.52 -0.07
C ASP A 130 6.11 26.26 0.46
N GLU A 131 6.31 25.20 1.26
CA GLU A 131 7.57 24.98 1.99
C GLU A 131 8.33 23.73 1.59
N ILE A 132 7.65 22.62 1.27
CA ILE A 132 8.29 21.30 1.04
C ILE A 132 8.50 21.01 -0.45
N GLY A 133 7.49 21.29 -1.27
CA GLY A 133 7.51 21.11 -2.72
C GLY A 133 8.66 21.87 -3.42
N PRO A 134 8.96 23.13 -3.03
CA PRO A 134 10.07 23.89 -3.59
C PRO A 134 11.48 23.45 -3.15
N LEU A 135 11.61 22.56 -2.15
CA LEU A 135 12.92 22.13 -1.65
C LEU A 135 13.73 21.42 -2.74
N SER A 136 14.90 21.97 -3.05
CA SER A 136 15.87 21.37 -3.97
C SER A 136 16.98 20.66 -3.21
N LEU A 137 16.60 19.65 -2.42
CA LEU A 137 17.52 18.79 -1.66
C LEU A 137 17.52 17.35 -2.22
N PRO A 138 18.66 16.64 -2.16
CA PRO A 138 18.70 15.19 -2.37
C PRO A 138 18.06 14.45 -1.19
N ASP A 139 17.73 13.18 -1.39
CA ASP A 139 17.38 12.29 -0.27
C ASP A 139 18.72 11.75 0.29
N PRO A 140 18.92 11.65 1.63
CA PRO A 140 17.91 11.75 2.69
C PRO A 140 17.67 13.15 3.26
N GLU A 141 18.46 14.18 2.90
CA GLU A 141 18.37 15.52 3.48
C GLU A 141 16.99 16.16 3.27
N TRP A 142 16.38 15.92 2.10
CA TRP A 142 15.02 16.33 1.79
C TRP A 142 13.99 15.71 2.74
N GLU A 143 14.16 14.44 3.12
CA GLU A 143 13.23 13.74 4.02
C GLU A 143 13.31 14.31 5.45
N VAL A 144 14.54 14.57 5.92
CA VAL A 144 14.81 15.20 7.22
C VAL A 144 14.20 16.60 7.28
N GLU A 145 14.39 17.39 6.22
CA GLU A 145 13.86 18.75 6.17
C GLU A 145 12.32 18.76 6.05
N ALA A 146 11.74 17.87 5.26
CA ALA A 146 10.29 17.70 5.18
C ALA A 146 9.70 17.29 6.53
N ASP A 147 10.31 16.35 7.27
CA ASP A 147 9.91 15.98 8.63
C ASP A 147 9.95 17.17 9.59
N ARG A 148 11.01 17.97 9.53
CA ARG A 148 11.18 19.17 10.35
C ARG A 148 10.07 20.19 10.10
N ILE A 149 9.77 20.48 8.83
CA ILE A 149 8.72 21.42 8.44
C ILE A 149 7.34 20.92 8.89
N LEU A 150 7.01 19.65 8.63
CA LEU A 150 5.73 19.05 9.03
C LEU A 150 5.55 19.04 10.54
N SER A 151 6.61 18.69 11.29
CA SER A 151 6.61 18.72 12.75
C SER A 151 6.39 20.13 13.28
N GLY A 152 7.08 21.13 12.73
CA GLY A 152 6.87 22.54 13.07
C GLY A 152 5.46 23.04 12.76
N ALA A 153 4.81 22.48 11.74
CA ALA A 153 3.43 22.78 11.37
C ALA A 153 2.38 22.05 12.22
N GLY A 154 2.80 21.17 13.15
CA GLY A 154 1.92 20.43 14.08
C GLY A 154 1.47 19.07 13.58
N TYR A 155 2.20 18.46 12.63
CA TYR A 155 1.94 17.11 12.15
C TYR A 155 3.01 16.13 12.64
N GLU A 156 2.63 14.88 12.80
CA GLU A 156 3.58 13.79 13.02
C GLU A 156 3.85 13.07 11.69
N THR A 157 5.06 12.56 11.49
CA THR A 157 5.39 11.77 10.30
C THR A 157 5.84 10.36 10.66
N VAL A 158 5.39 9.40 9.86
CA VAL A 158 5.85 8.00 9.91
C VAL A 158 6.44 7.65 8.55
N TRP A 159 7.74 7.43 8.51
CA TRP A 159 8.50 7.06 7.31
C TRP A 159 8.65 5.55 7.21
N TYR A 160 8.36 5.01 6.04
CA TYR A 160 8.48 3.58 5.78
C TYR A 160 9.81 3.27 5.13
N ARG A 161 10.62 2.47 5.83
CA ARG A 161 11.87 1.90 5.32
C ARG A 161 11.62 0.42 4.97
N GLN A 162 12.28 -0.06 3.91
CA GLN A 162 12.44 -1.50 3.73
C GLN A 162 13.48 -1.98 4.75
N GLN A 163 13.22 -3.10 5.42
CA GLN A 163 14.29 -3.78 6.16
C GLN A 163 15.26 -4.33 5.11
N GLU A 164 16.52 -3.92 5.19
CA GLU A 164 17.61 -4.65 4.53
C GLU A 164 17.85 -5.91 5.37
N ASP A 165 17.59 -7.08 4.79
CA ASP A 165 17.96 -8.39 5.36
C ASP A 165 19.48 -8.60 5.31
#